data_AF-A0A4Q7IJE7-F1
#
_entry.id   AF-A0A4Q7IJE7-F1
#
_cell.length_a   1.000
_cell.length_b   1.000
_cell.length_c   1.000
_cell.angle_alpha   90.00
_cell.angle_beta   90.00
_cell.angle_gamma   90.00
#
_symmetry.space_group_name_H-M   'P 1'
#
loop_
_entity.id
_entity.type
_entity.pdbx_description
1 polymer ?
#
loop_
_entity_poly.entity_id
_entity_poly.type
_entity_poly.pdbx_seq_one_letter_code
_entity_poly.pdbx_strand_id
1 'polypeptide(L)'
;MTYKLDYYYDNQKFEKIIELSPELINIKNKPEVFEVQLNFYYSKALSYFGKTEQAKYFANKTIQNLENIYNLFEEPIRMVEIANMEYVFGDKERAYKLLLLAENKFGEQVEPIFHFELNTNKGHILSQWKSYERASLMYKKALSAVRYTKHDKKKIIA
;
A
#
# COMPACT_ATOMS: atom_id res chain seq x y z
N MET A 1 -12.17 -13.91 8.79
CA MET A 1 -11.06 -14.37 7.92
C MET A 1 -10.07 -13.24 7.64
N THR A 2 -10.55 -12.03 7.31
CA THR A 2 -9.73 -10.83 7.01
C THR A 2 -8.72 -10.48 8.10
N TYR A 3 -9.16 -10.42 9.36
CA TYR A 3 -8.30 -10.09 10.51
C TYR A 3 -7.04 -10.96 10.65
N LYS A 4 -7.07 -12.21 10.17
CA LYS A 4 -5.92 -13.12 10.24
C LYS A 4 -4.88 -12.80 9.17
N LEU A 5 -5.32 -12.45 7.96
CA LEU A 5 -4.44 -12.01 6.88
C LEU A 5 -3.83 -10.64 7.20
N ASP A 6 -4.63 -9.71 7.73
CA ASP A 6 -4.16 -8.41 8.20
C ASP A 6 -3.07 -8.59 9.25
N TYR A 7 -3.33 -9.42 10.28
CA TYR A 7 -2.34 -9.73 11.30
C TYR A 7 -1.04 -10.29 10.72
N TYR A 8 -1.11 -11.22 9.76
CA TYR A 8 0.11 -11.76 9.13
C TYR A 8 0.86 -10.71 8.33
N TYR A 9 0.16 -9.86 7.60
CA TYR A 9 0.77 -8.80 6.82
C TYR A 9 1.43 -7.74 7.72
N ASP A 10 0.72 -7.24 8.72
CA ASP A 10 1.21 -6.20 9.63
C ASP A 10 2.42 -6.66 10.44
N ASN A 11 2.49 -7.97 10.73
CA ASN A 11 3.62 -8.59 11.44
C ASN A 11 4.66 -9.22 10.50
N GLN A 12 4.59 -8.95 9.18
CA GLN A 12 5.52 -9.43 8.16
C GLN A 12 5.69 -10.97 8.14
N LYS A 13 4.66 -11.72 8.52
CA LYS A 13 4.61 -13.19 8.47
C LYS A 13 4.27 -13.65 7.04
N PHE A 14 5.08 -13.23 6.06
CA PHE A 14 4.79 -13.41 4.64
C PHE A 14 4.74 -14.88 4.22
N GLU A 15 5.47 -15.77 4.89
CA GLU A 15 5.41 -17.21 4.67
C GLU A 15 3.98 -17.75 4.86
N LYS A 16 3.28 -17.26 5.90
CA LYS A 16 1.88 -17.65 6.16
C LYS A 16 0.91 -17.14 5.13
N ILE A 17 1.19 -15.97 4.57
CA ILE A 17 0.39 -15.43 3.45
C ILE A 17 0.61 -16.31 2.21
N ILE A 18 1.85 -16.65 1.87
CA ILE A 18 2.15 -17.56 0.74
C ILE A 18 1.48 -18.92 0.90
N GLU A 19 1.52 -19.49 2.11
CA GLU A 19 0.94 -20.80 2.41
C GLU A 19 -0.59 -20.83 2.19
N LEU A 20 -1.30 -19.81 2.66
CA LEU A 20 -2.77 -19.80 2.66
C LEU A 20 -3.38 -19.27 1.36
N SER A 21 -2.68 -18.38 0.64
CA SER A 21 -3.27 -17.64 -0.47
C SER A 21 -3.77 -18.53 -1.63
N PRO A 22 -3.08 -19.61 -2.05
CA PRO A 22 -3.55 -20.47 -3.14
C PRO A 22 -4.95 -21.05 -2.89
N GLU A 23 -5.26 -21.48 -1.68
CA GLU A 23 -6.58 -22.01 -1.34
C GLU A 23 -7.64 -20.90 -1.31
N LEU A 24 -7.31 -19.78 -0.66
CA LEU A 24 -8.23 -18.65 -0.51
C LEU A 24 -8.61 -18.00 -1.86
N ILE A 25 -7.68 -17.96 -2.81
CA ILE A 25 -7.91 -17.41 -4.16
C ILE A 25 -8.98 -18.22 -4.91
N ASN A 26 -9.04 -19.53 -4.66
CA ASN A 26 -9.95 -20.45 -5.34
C ASN A 26 -11.38 -20.45 -4.76
N ILE A 27 -11.62 -19.73 -3.66
CA ILE A 27 -12.97 -19.58 -3.10
C ILE A 27 -13.87 -18.82 -4.10
N LYS A 28 -14.99 -19.44 -4.47
CA LYS A 28 -16.03 -18.81 -5.31
C LYS A 28 -16.86 -17.82 -4.50
N ASN A 29 -17.39 -16.79 -5.17
CA ASN A 29 -18.31 -15.78 -4.60
C ASN A 29 -17.77 -15.05 -3.34
N LYS A 30 -16.45 -14.82 -3.28
CA LYS A 30 -15.84 -14.06 -2.19
C LYS A 30 -16.16 -12.55 -2.31
N PRO A 31 -16.27 -11.80 -1.20
CA PRO A 31 -16.46 -10.36 -1.24
C PRO A 31 -15.34 -9.65 -2.01
N GLU A 32 -15.67 -8.65 -2.82
CA GLU A 32 -14.70 -7.92 -3.66
C GLU A 32 -13.56 -7.32 -2.83
N VAL A 33 -13.89 -6.69 -1.69
CA VAL A 33 -12.90 -6.11 -0.76
C VAL A 33 -11.89 -7.17 -0.28
N PHE A 34 -12.38 -8.38 0.03
CA PHE A 34 -11.52 -9.48 0.46
C PHE A 34 -10.63 -9.97 -0.68
N GLU A 35 -11.14 -10.06 -1.90
CA GLU A 35 -10.35 -10.44 -3.08
C GLU A 35 -9.22 -9.45 -3.36
N VAL A 36 -9.52 -8.15 -3.30
CA VAL A 36 -8.53 -7.09 -3.47
C VAL A 36 -7.45 -7.18 -2.39
N GLN A 37 -7.83 -7.31 -1.12
CA GLN A 37 -6.87 -7.45 0.00
C GLN A 37 -6.01 -8.71 -0.12
N LEU A 38 -6.62 -9.85 -0.45
CA LEU A 38 -5.90 -11.12 -0.62
C LEU A 38 -4.86 -11.03 -1.75
N ASN A 39 -5.27 -10.51 -2.92
CA ASN A 39 -4.36 -10.31 -4.05
C ASN A 39 -3.24 -9.32 -3.69
N PHE A 40 -3.56 -8.26 -2.94
CA PHE A 40 -2.58 -7.29 -2.47
C PHE A 40 -1.53 -7.92 -1.56
N TYR A 41 -1.94 -8.59 -0.48
CA TYR A 41 -1.00 -9.23 0.46
C TYR A 41 -0.19 -10.32 -0.22
N TYR A 42 -0.82 -11.12 -1.07
CA TYR A 42 -0.13 -12.20 -1.74
C TYR A 42 0.93 -11.66 -2.70
N SER A 43 0.62 -10.61 -3.47
CA SER A 43 1.59 -9.92 -4.30
C SER A 43 2.79 -9.39 -3.51
N LYS A 44 2.55 -8.73 -2.36
CA LYS A 44 3.62 -8.23 -1.48
C LYS A 44 4.49 -9.36 -0.94
N ALA A 45 3.89 -10.45 -0.47
CA ALA A 45 4.61 -11.62 0.01
C ALA A 45 5.44 -12.29 -1.09
N LEU A 46 4.87 -12.44 -2.30
CA LEU A 46 5.59 -12.98 -3.46
C LEU A 46 6.78 -12.11 -3.84
N SER A 47 6.60 -10.80 -3.82
CA SER A 47 7.68 -9.83 -4.09
C SER A 47 8.80 -9.93 -3.05
N TYR A 48 8.47 -10.10 -1.77
CA TYR A 48 9.44 -10.27 -0.69
C TYR A 48 10.35 -11.49 -0.93
N PHE A 49 9.79 -12.59 -1.42
CA PHE A 49 10.54 -13.81 -1.76
C PHE A 49 11.09 -13.83 -3.20
N GLY A 50 11.13 -12.69 -3.89
CA GLY A 50 11.73 -12.58 -5.23
C GLY A 50 10.91 -13.23 -6.36
N LYS A 51 9.65 -13.58 -6.14
CA LYS A 51 8.75 -14.16 -7.16
C LYS A 51 8.07 -13.07 -8.00
N THR A 52 8.89 -12.26 -8.68
CA THR A 52 8.49 -11.00 -9.32
C THR A 52 7.33 -11.13 -10.31
N GLU A 53 7.35 -12.12 -11.21
CA GLU A 53 6.29 -12.29 -12.21
C GLU A 53 4.94 -12.64 -11.57
N GLN A 54 4.94 -13.51 -10.56
CA GLN A 54 3.74 -13.85 -9.82
C GLN A 54 3.24 -12.65 -9.01
N ALA A 55 4.15 -11.92 -8.36
CA ALA A 55 3.81 -10.70 -7.63
C ALA A 55 3.12 -9.67 -8.54
N LYS A 56 3.66 -9.46 -9.74
CA LYS A 56 3.07 -8.57 -10.75
C LYS A 56 1.69 -9.03 -11.21
N TYR A 57 1.51 -10.34 -11.43
CA TYR A 57 0.20 -10.90 -11.81
C TYR A 57 -0.89 -10.58 -10.78
N PHE A 58 -0.62 -10.82 -9.48
CA PHE A 58 -1.61 -10.53 -8.43
C PHE A 58 -1.76 -9.04 -8.13
N ALA A 59 -0.69 -8.24 -8.31
CA ALA A 59 -0.80 -6.80 -8.26
C ALA A 59 -1.76 -6.27 -9.33
N ASN A 60 -1.63 -6.75 -10.58
CA ASN A 60 -2.49 -6.34 -11.68
C ASN A 60 -3.97 -6.66 -11.44
N LYS A 61 -4.28 -7.80 -10.78
CA LYS A 61 -5.67 -8.11 -10.37
C LYS A 61 -6.24 -7.12 -9.37
N THR A 62 -5.41 -6.63 -8.46
CA THR A 62 -5.78 -5.60 -7.48
C THR A 62 -6.03 -4.26 -8.18
N ILE A 63 -5.14 -3.93 -9.11
CA ILE A 63 -5.09 -2.66 -9.85
C ILE A 63 -6.25 -2.50 -10.85
N GLN A 64 -6.68 -3.58 -11.50
CA GLN A 64 -7.75 -3.51 -12.52
C GLN A 64 -9.11 -3.02 -11.96
N ASN A 65 -9.32 -3.08 -10.64
CA ASN A 65 -10.57 -2.68 -9.99
C ASN A 65 -10.49 -1.33 -9.26
N LEU A 66 -9.49 -0.49 -9.57
CA LEU A 66 -9.14 0.72 -8.80
C LEU A 66 -10.22 1.80 -8.66
N GLU A 67 -11.11 1.96 -9.64
CA GLU A 67 -12.19 2.95 -9.55
C GLU A 67 -13.21 2.56 -8.46
N ASN A 68 -13.42 1.26 -8.23
CA ASN A 68 -14.26 0.77 -7.13
C ASN A 68 -13.54 0.90 -5.78
N ILE A 69 -12.22 0.74 -5.75
CA ILE A 69 -11.38 0.76 -4.55
C ILE A 69 -11.54 2.08 -3.77
N TYR A 70 -11.70 3.22 -4.43
CA TYR A 70 -11.94 4.51 -3.75
C TYR A 70 -13.19 4.50 -2.85
N ASN A 71 -14.25 3.83 -3.31
CA ASN A 71 -15.53 3.75 -2.60
C ASN A 71 -15.56 2.58 -1.59
N LEU A 72 -14.74 1.55 -1.81
CA LEU A 72 -14.76 0.32 -1.02
C LEU A 72 -13.92 0.37 0.27
N PHE A 73 -12.83 1.15 0.31
CA PHE A 73 -11.97 1.21 1.50
C PHE A 73 -12.32 2.40 2.40
N GLU A 74 -12.69 2.06 3.64
CA GLU A 74 -12.85 3.00 4.75
C GLU A 74 -11.53 3.21 5.53
N GLU A 75 -10.58 2.28 5.36
CA GLU A 75 -9.29 2.30 6.03
C GLU A 75 -8.24 3.11 5.23
N PRO A 76 -7.73 4.24 5.76
CA PRO A 76 -6.83 5.16 5.07
C PRO A 76 -5.55 4.51 4.56
N ILE A 77 -4.98 3.63 5.39
CA ILE A 77 -3.70 3.01 5.09
C ILE A 77 -3.78 2.10 3.87
N ARG A 78 -4.94 1.45 3.64
CA ARG A 78 -5.15 0.55 2.49
C ARG A 78 -5.08 1.29 1.16
N MET A 79 -5.60 2.52 1.09
CA MET A 79 -5.48 3.33 -0.13
C MET A 79 -4.03 3.71 -0.44
N VAL A 80 -3.23 4.04 0.58
CA VAL A 80 -1.80 4.36 0.42
C VAL A 80 -1.01 3.13 -0.03
N GLU A 81 -1.32 1.97 0.54
CA GLU A 81 -0.70 0.70 0.19
C GLU A 81 -0.97 0.27 -1.26
N ILE A 82 -2.21 0.44 -1.72
CA ILE A 82 -2.59 0.17 -3.11
C ILE A 82 -1.90 1.17 -4.06
N ALA A 83 -1.78 2.44 -3.67
CA ALA A 83 -1.02 3.41 -4.46
C ALA A 83 0.46 3.04 -4.56
N ASN A 84 1.08 2.56 -3.47
CA ASN A 84 2.44 2.01 -3.51
C ASN A 84 2.53 0.79 -4.44
N MET A 85 1.53 -0.10 -4.42
CA MET A 85 1.47 -1.23 -5.35
C MET A 85 1.41 -0.79 -6.81
N GLU A 86 0.58 0.21 -7.15
CA GLU A 86 0.55 0.82 -8.48
C GLU A 86 1.90 1.42 -8.87
N TYR A 87 2.57 2.11 -7.94
CA TYR A 87 3.89 2.68 -8.20
C TYR A 87 4.93 1.61 -8.57
N VAL A 88 4.91 0.46 -7.86
CA VAL A 88 5.89 -0.62 -8.05
C VAL A 88 5.59 -1.44 -9.31
N PHE A 89 4.34 -1.80 -9.55
CA PHE A 89 3.97 -2.80 -10.57
C PHE A 89 3.21 -2.24 -11.78
N GLY A 90 2.64 -1.04 -11.66
CA GLY A 90 1.75 -0.47 -12.64
C GLY A 90 2.15 0.94 -13.05
N ASP A 91 1.20 1.87 -12.95
CA ASP A 91 1.33 3.21 -13.49
C ASP A 91 1.58 4.25 -12.39
N LYS A 92 2.69 5.00 -12.54
CA LYS A 92 3.14 5.97 -11.53
C LYS A 92 2.22 7.19 -11.43
N GLU A 93 1.58 7.60 -12.52
CA GLU A 93 0.61 8.70 -12.49
C GLU A 93 -0.66 8.29 -11.78
N ARG A 94 -1.14 7.05 -12.03
CA ARG A 94 -2.29 6.48 -11.30
C ARG A 94 -1.96 6.33 -9.82
N ALA A 95 -0.78 5.83 -9.48
CA ALA A 95 -0.30 5.78 -8.09
C ALA A 95 -0.36 7.16 -7.42
N TYR A 96 0.14 8.20 -8.10
CA TYR A 96 0.12 9.56 -7.56
C TYR A 96 -1.30 10.10 -7.37
N LYS A 97 -2.19 9.88 -8.35
CA LYS A 97 -3.62 10.26 -8.25
C LYS A 97 -4.30 9.58 -7.06
N LEU A 98 -4.02 8.31 -6.80
CA LEU A 98 -4.55 7.60 -5.64
C LEU A 98 -4.07 8.18 -4.31
N LEU A 99 -2.81 8.60 -4.22
CA LEU A 99 -2.29 9.30 -3.03
C LEU A 99 -2.97 10.66 -2.83
N LEU A 100 -3.29 11.38 -3.90
CA LEU A 100 -4.07 12.63 -3.80
C LEU A 100 -5.50 12.37 -3.33
N LEU A 101 -6.15 11.32 -3.83
CA LEU A 101 -7.48 10.91 -3.40
C LEU A 101 -7.50 10.48 -1.93
N ALA A 102 -6.50 9.71 -1.49
CA ALA A 102 -6.34 9.30 -0.10
C ALA A 102 -6.14 10.52 0.82
N GLU A 103 -5.31 11.48 0.41
CA GLU A 103 -5.14 12.74 1.14
C GLU A 103 -6.43 13.57 1.20
N ASN A 104 -7.20 13.64 0.12
CA ASN A 104 -8.47 14.36 0.12
C ASN A 104 -9.50 13.71 1.06
N LYS A 105 -9.58 12.37 1.06
CA LYS A 105 -10.55 11.62 1.87
C LYS A 105 -10.18 11.55 3.35
N PHE A 106 -8.89 11.46 3.66
CA PHE A 106 -8.40 11.12 5.01
C PHE A 106 -7.36 12.12 5.56
N GLY A 107 -7.06 13.21 4.86
CA GLY A 107 -6.00 14.15 5.23
C GLY A 107 -6.18 14.82 6.59
N GLU A 108 -7.42 14.91 7.09
CA GLU A 108 -7.71 15.43 8.44
C GLU A 108 -7.45 14.41 9.55
N GLN A 109 -7.21 13.14 9.21
CA GLN A 109 -6.97 12.12 10.21
C GLN A 109 -5.66 12.34 10.97
N VAL A 110 -5.68 11.98 12.24
CA VAL A 110 -4.55 12.21 13.17
C VAL A 110 -3.51 11.09 13.12
N GLU A 111 -3.78 9.98 12.43
CA GLU A 111 -2.89 8.82 12.48
C GLU A 111 -1.51 9.14 11.84
N PRO A 112 -0.42 9.15 12.64
CA PRO A 112 0.90 9.55 12.14
C PRO A 112 1.44 8.65 11.03
N ILE A 113 1.07 7.36 11.08
CA ILE A 113 1.56 6.35 10.13
C ILE A 113 0.94 6.56 8.75
N PHE A 114 -0.34 6.93 8.68
CA PHE A 114 -0.98 7.31 7.42
C PHE A 114 -0.22 8.46 6.75
N HIS A 115 0.03 9.55 7.48
CA HIS A 115 0.74 10.71 6.93
C HIS A 115 2.18 10.40 6.53
N PHE A 116 2.86 9.55 7.30
CA PHE A 116 4.19 9.07 6.96
C PHE A 116 4.19 8.31 5.63
N GLU A 117 3.38 7.27 5.49
CA GLU A 117 3.35 6.45 4.29
C GLU A 117 2.85 7.26 3.08
N LEU A 118 1.84 8.11 3.26
CA LEU A 118 1.30 8.99 2.23
C LEU A 118 2.40 9.87 1.63
N ASN A 119 3.13 10.59 2.49
CA ASN A 119 4.13 11.55 2.04
C ASN A 119 5.41 10.86 1.53
N THR A 120 5.83 9.75 2.13
CA THR A 120 6.95 8.95 1.63
C THR A 120 6.68 8.46 0.20
N ASN A 121 5.48 7.91 -0.06
CA ASN A 121 5.12 7.43 -1.39
C ASN A 121 5.01 8.57 -2.43
N LYS A 122 4.48 9.75 -2.05
CA LYS A 122 4.50 10.94 -2.92
C LYS A 122 5.93 11.37 -3.23
N GLY A 123 6.81 11.36 -2.23
CA GLY A 123 8.22 11.68 -2.36
C GLY A 123 8.93 10.77 -3.36
N HIS A 124 8.73 9.45 -3.26
CA HIS A 124 9.32 8.48 -4.20
C HIS A 124 8.92 8.76 -5.65
N ILE A 125 7.62 8.98 -5.89
CA ILE A 125 7.11 9.27 -7.23
C ILE A 125 7.68 10.58 -7.77
N LEU A 126 7.66 11.66 -6.97
CA LEU A 126 8.19 12.97 -7.38
C LEU A 126 9.70 12.93 -7.66
N SER A 127 10.45 12.17 -6.85
CA SER A 127 11.89 11.97 -7.05
C SER A 127 12.17 11.25 -8.37
N GLN A 128 11.38 10.23 -8.69
CA GLN A 128 11.49 9.50 -9.96
C GLN A 128 11.19 10.41 -11.17
N TRP A 129 10.25 11.36 -11.00
CA TRP A 129 9.97 12.42 -11.98
C TRP A 129 10.94 13.60 -11.93
N LYS A 130 12.07 13.46 -11.20
CA LYS A 130 13.12 14.48 -11.05
C LYS A 130 12.62 15.81 -10.46
N SER A 131 11.47 15.79 -9.79
CA SER A 131 10.90 16.93 -9.08
C SER A 131 11.46 16.99 -7.65
N TYR A 132 12.78 17.11 -7.53
CA TYR A 132 13.50 16.86 -6.27
C TYR A 132 13.12 17.81 -5.13
N GLU A 133 12.84 19.08 -5.41
CA GLU A 133 12.38 20.03 -4.39
C GLU A 133 11.05 19.62 -3.78
N ARG A 134 10.10 19.22 -4.64
CA ARG A 134 8.79 18.72 -4.21
C ARG A 134 8.92 17.39 -3.47
N ALA A 135 9.79 16.49 -3.93
CA ALA A 135 10.09 15.24 -3.24
C ALA A 135 10.66 15.49 -1.84
N SER A 136 11.64 16.39 -1.71
CA SER A 136 12.23 16.79 -0.43
C SER A 136 11.17 17.35 0.53
N LEU A 137 10.24 18.16 0.04
CA LEU A 137 9.13 18.66 0.85
C LEU A 137 8.26 17.51 1.38
N MET A 138 7.96 16.51 0.56
CA MET A 138 7.17 15.36 1.01
C MET A 138 7.92 14.53 2.05
N TYR A 139 9.21 14.23 1.84
CA TYR A 139 9.99 13.50 2.84
C TYR A 139 10.08 14.24 4.18
N LYS A 140 10.23 15.57 4.17
CA LYS A 140 10.16 16.39 5.39
C LYS A 140 8.81 16.26 6.11
N LYS A 141 7.69 16.27 5.37
CA LYS A 141 6.36 16.02 5.95
C LYS A 141 6.25 14.63 6.55
N ALA A 142 6.75 13.61 5.86
CA ALA A 142 6.75 12.23 6.36
C ALA A 142 7.53 12.11 7.68
N LEU A 143 8.77 12.63 7.71
CA LEU A 143 9.59 12.65 8.93
C LEU A 143 8.90 13.40 10.07
N SER A 144 8.29 14.56 9.78
CA SER A 144 7.56 15.34 10.79
C SER A 144 6.40 14.57 11.40
N ALA A 145 5.70 13.75 10.62
CA ALA A 145 4.57 12.95 11.10
C ALA A 145 5.00 11.93 12.17
N VAL A 146 6.12 11.23 11.97
CA VAL A 146 6.57 10.17 12.89
C VAL A 146 7.58 10.62 13.94
N ARG A 147 8.10 11.84 13.87
CA ARG A 147 9.20 12.35 14.72
C ARG A 147 8.97 12.13 16.22
N TYR A 148 7.74 12.32 16.69
CA TYR A 148 7.38 12.21 18.12
C TYR A 148 6.67 10.91 18.48
N THR A 149 6.62 9.95 17.56
CA THR A 149 6.01 8.65 17.79
C THR A 149 7.03 7.64 18.32
N LYS A 150 6.57 6.50 18.84
CA LYS A 150 7.40 5.34 19.20
C LYS A 150 7.79 4.46 17.99
N HIS A 151 7.54 4.91 16.75
CA HIS A 151 7.84 4.16 15.53
C HIS A 151 9.30 4.34 15.08
N ASP A 152 10.25 3.95 15.91
CA ASP A 152 11.69 4.23 15.67
C ASP A 152 12.23 3.59 14.38
N LYS A 153 11.71 2.42 13.98
CA LYS A 153 12.07 1.77 12.70
C LYS A 153 11.71 2.63 11.47
N LYS A 154 10.68 3.47 11.55
CA LYS A 154 10.23 4.34 10.44
C LYS A 154 10.98 5.67 10.40
N LYS A 155 11.53 6.14 11.53
CA LYS A 155 12.39 7.34 11.60
C LYS A 155 13.71 7.17 10.85
N ILE A 156 14.23 5.93 10.78
CA ILE A 156 15.50 5.61 10.12
C ILE A 156 15.36 5.52 8.59
N ILE A 157 14.16 5.22 8.09
CA ILE A 157 13.88 5.00 6.66
C ILE A 157 13.42 6.30 5.96
N ALA A 158 13.03 7.32 6.74
CA ALA A 158 12.49 8.61 6.28
C ALA A 158 13.55 9.55 5.68
#